data_AF-A0A340Y4K7-F1
#
_entry.id   AF-A0A340Y4K7-F1
#
_cell.length_a   1.000
_cell.length_b   1.000
_cell.length_c   1.000
_cell.angle_alpha   90.00
_cell.angle_beta   90.00
_cell.angle_gamma   90.00
#
_symmetry.space_group_name_H-M   'P 1'
#
loop_
_entity.id
_entity.type
_entity.pdbx_description
1 polymer ?
#
loop_
_entity_poly.entity_id
_entity_poly.type
_entity_poly.pdbx_seq_one_letter_code
_entity_poly.pdbx_strand_id
1 'polypeptide(L)'
;MAVPWEKYFRLALQEKLSTKIQGQNVDHVPPPLLRLLEKRQELVDADQGLQAQKEVFQTMQASLKQRWEQLEQKEQELKGSFVRFEKFLQDAEARRSRALRRAAEERQLAGRREAEALRLRAQLEELQRERARLQRLLWRLEPCARLLGQVLEQLPEFQEVPELVARFDCLTDTQAALRLTERQRLAELEEARARLRRLRDTWQDELLRQGQRRAQLLEQLEAARERTLHWESKCIQIQNTGAEKTLLLGRTRMAALNLFQLVCQHQRRPPALDIKDTEGQLEQVKLFILDLSTMLAGLHQAEPTSPAS
;
A
#
# COMPACT_ATOMS: atom_id res chain seq x y z
N MET A 1 -54.60 37.37 -96.72
CA MET A 1 -55.04 38.28 -97.81
C MET A 1 -55.53 37.44 -98.97
N ALA A 2 -56.72 36.86 -98.81
CA ALA A 2 -57.38 36.08 -99.86
C ALA A 2 -58.08 37.09 -100.78
N VAL A 3 -57.52 37.30 -101.97
CA VAL A 3 -58.16 38.11 -103.01
C VAL A 3 -59.53 37.48 -103.32
N PRO A 4 -60.63 38.25 -103.32
CA PRO A 4 -61.99 37.72 -103.42
C PRO A 4 -62.18 36.99 -104.75
N TRP A 5 -62.57 35.71 -104.69
CA TRP A 5 -62.80 34.88 -105.87
C TRP A 5 -63.86 35.49 -106.80
N GLU A 6 -64.72 36.39 -106.30
CA GLU A 6 -65.63 37.22 -107.10
C GLU A 6 -64.92 38.11 -108.13
N LYS A 7 -63.73 38.66 -107.83
CA LYS A 7 -62.97 39.44 -108.83
C LYS A 7 -62.41 38.53 -109.92
N TYR A 8 -61.95 37.34 -109.54
CA TYR A 8 -61.44 36.35 -110.49
C TYR A 8 -62.56 35.81 -111.40
N PHE A 9 -63.74 35.50 -110.83
CA PHE A 9 -64.89 35.07 -111.63
C PHE A 9 -65.50 36.20 -112.48
N ARG A 10 -65.55 37.46 -112.01
CA ARG A 10 -66.00 38.58 -112.85
C ARG A 10 -65.05 38.84 -114.02
N LEU A 11 -63.73 38.76 -113.80
CA LEU A 11 -62.73 38.90 -114.87
C LEU A 11 -62.81 37.72 -115.86
N ALA A 12 -62.92 36.49 -115.36
CA ALA A 12 -63.07 35.31 -116.21
C ALA A 12 -64.40 35.33 -117.00
N LEU A 13 -65.50 35.87 -116.44
CA LEU A 13 -66.78 36.00 -117.12
C LEU A 13 -66.78 37.17 -118.12
N GLN A 14 -66.09 38.28 -117.82
CA GLN A 14 -65.85 39.36 -118.78
C GLN A 14 -65.01 38.88 -119.96
N GLU A 15 -63.91 38.14 -119.73
CA GLU A 15 -63.12 37.55 -120.83
C GLU A 15 -63.93 36.54 -121.67
N LYS A 16 -64.81 35.75 -121.04
CA LYS A 16 -65.68 34.77 -121.74
C LYS A 16 -66.88 35.41 -122.46
N LEU A 17 -67.31 36.63 -122.08
CA LEU A 17 -68.37 37.40 -122.76
C LEU A 17 -67.79 38.31 -123.85
N SER A 18 -66.60 38.90 -123.65
CA SER A 18 -65.89 39.72 -124.65
C SER A 18 -65.39 38.92 -125.85
N THR A 19 -65.15 37.61 -125.69
CA THR A 19 -64.88 36.69 -126.81
C THR A 19 -66.14 36.31 -127.61
N LYS A 20 -67.35 36.74 -127.20
CA LYS A 20 -68.62 36.42 -127.85
C LYS A 20 -69.34 37.58 -128.56
N ILE A 21 -68.81 38.81 -128.57
CA ILE A 21 -69.50 40.02 -129.12
C ILE A 21 -68.67 40.82 -130.14
N GLN A 22 -67.71 40.22 -130.87
CA GLN A 22 -67.11 40.86 -132.05
C GLN A 22 -67.13 39.94 -133.27
N GLY A 23 -67.89 40.35 -134.30
CA GLY A 23 -67.71 39.92 -135.69
C GLY A 23 -68.91 39.22 -136.36
N GLN A 24 -69.96 39.97 -136.68
CA GLN A 24 -71.02 39.61 -137.64
C GLN A 24 -70.59 39.93 -139.09
N ASN A 25 -71.17 39.18 -140.05
CA ASN A 25 -71.25 39.42 -141.51
C ASN A 25 -69.95 39.08 -142.29
N VAL A 26 -69.92 38.35 -143.41
CA VAL A 26 -70.84 38.24 -144.55
C VAL A 26 -70.71 36.83 -145.14
N ASP A 27 -71.82 36.31 -145.65
CA ASP A 27 -71.98 35.03 -146.31
C ASP A 27 -70.95 34.78 -147.43
N HIS A 28 -69.95 33.98 -147.11
CA HIS A 28 -69.44 33.01 -148.06
C HIS A 28 -69.61 31.66 -147.39
N VAL A 29 -70.65 30.93 -147.78
CA VAL A 29 -70.79 29.50 -147.47
C VAL A 29 -69.60 28.82 -148.13
N PRO A 30 -68.56 28.43 -147.37
CA PRO A 30 -67.50 27.63 -147.92
C PRO A 30 -68.02 26.18 -147.86
N PRO A 31 -67.73 25.32 -148.84
CA PRO A 31 -68.34 24.00 -148.95
C PRO A 31 -68.27 23.18 -147.64
N PRO A 32 -69.20 22.22 -147.38
CA PRO A 32 -69.32 21.43 -146.13
C PRO A 32 -68.01 20.85 -145.57
N LEU A 33 -66.98 20.74 -146.41
CA LEU A 33 -65.61 20.42 -146.06
C LEU A 33 -64.94 21.45 -145.13
N LEU A 34 -65.17 22.75 -145.25
CA LEU A 34 -64.44 23.79 -144.51
C LEU A 34 -64.91 23.95 -143.04
N ARG A 35 -66.21 23.85 -142.75
CA ARG A 35 -66.73 23.85 -141.36
C ARG A 35 -66.38 22.58 -140.58
N LEU A 36 -66.24 21.46 -141.30
CA LEU A 36 -65.74 20.20 -140.75
C LEU A 36 -64.24 20.29 -140.44
N LEU A 37 -63.47 21.05 -141.24
CA LEU A 37 -62.06 21.33 -140.99
C LEU A 37 -61.84 22.23 -139.78
N GLU A 38 -62.64 23.29 -139.59
CA GLU A 38 -62.57 24.17 -138.41
C GLU A 38 -62.93 23.43 -137.11
N LYS A 39 -64.01 22.62 -137.11
CA LYS A 39 -64.37 21.81 -135.92
C LYS A 39 -63.38 20.68 -135.66
N ARG A 40 -62.68 20.19 -136.69
CA ARG A 40 -61.52 19.29 -136.53
C ARG A 40 -60.31 20.04 -135.95
N GLN A 41 -60.06 21.28 -136.36
CA GLN A 41 -59.00 22.12 -135.77
C GLN A 41 -59.30 22.45 -134.30
N GLU A 42 -60.51 22.86 -133.94
CA GLU A 42 -60.88 23.11 -132.53
C GLU A 42 -60.79 21.84 -131.66
N LEU A 43 -61.17 20.67 -132.20
CA LEU A 43 -60.99 19.39 -131.51
C LEU A 43 -59.51 19.07 -131.34
N VAL A 44 -58.69 19.32 -132.36
CA VAL A 44 -57.24 19.15 -132.30
C VAL A 44 -56.61 20.11 -131.28
N ASP A 45 -57.03 21.37 -131.23
CA ASP A 45 -56.52 22.37 -130.28
C ASP A 45 -56.97 22.07 -128.84
N ALA A 46 -58.21 21.61 -128.64
CA ALA A 46 -58.71 21.16 -127.35
C ALA A 46 -58.05 19.85 -126.88
N ASP A 47 -57.80 18.91 -127.79
CA ASP A 47 -57.02 17.70 -127.52
C ASP A 47 -55.57 18.04 -127.18
N GLN A 48 -54.94 18.98 -127.89
CA GLN A 48 -53.60 19.50 -127.57
C GLN A 48 -53.58 20.17 -126.18
N GLY A 49 -54.60 20.97 -125.83
CA GLY A 49 -54.73 21.58 -124.51
C GLY A 49 -54.95 20.57 -123.38
N LEU A 50 -55.75 19.53 -123.61
CA LEU A 50 -55.97 18.43 -122.67
C LEU A 50 -54.71 17.57 -122.53
N GLN A 51 -53.97 17.35 -123.61
CA GLN A 51 -52.66 16.67 -123.60
C GLN A 51 -51.65 17.49 -122.79
N ALA A 52 -51.55 18.80 -123.01
CA ALA A 52 -50.69 19.67 -122.21
C ALA A 52 -51.06 19.66 -120.72
N GLN A 53 -52.35 19.67 -120.36
CA GLN A 53 -52.75 19.54 -118.95
C GLN A 53 -52.43 18.15 -118.38
N LYS A 54 -52.65 17.07 -119.14
CA LYS A 54 -52.25 15.71 -118.72
C LYS A 54 -50.75 15.62 -118.50
N GLU A 55 -49.94 16.23 -119.36
CA GLU A 55 -48.48 16.32 -119.20
C GLU A 55 -48.11 17.12 -117.93
N VAL A 56 -48.79 18.23 -117.64
CA VAL A 56 -48.58 19.01 -116.41
C VAL A 56 -48.99 18.21 -115.15
N PHE A 57 -50.11 17.48 -115.18
CA PHE A 57 -50.50 16.61 -114.07
C PHE A 57 -49.54 15.44 -113.89
N GLN A 58 -49.05 14.84 -114.97
CA GLN A 58 -48.07 13.75 -114.92
C GLN A 58 -46.73 14.25 -114.37
N THR A 59 -46.25 15.41 -114.81
CA THR A 59 -45.03 16.02 -114.27
C THR A 59 -45.19 16.42 -112.81
N MET A 60 -46.33 16.99 -112.41
CA MET A 60 -46.62 17.29 -111.00
C MET A 60 -46.71 16.02 -110.16
N GLN A 61 -47.40 14.98 -110.62
CA GLN A 61 -47.50 13.71 -109.92
C GLN A 61 -46.13 13.01 -109.81
N ALA A 62 -45.30 13.08 -110.85
CA ALA A 62 -43.92 12.59 -110.81
C ALA A 62 -43.09 13.36 -109.77
N SER A 63 -43.20 14.69 -109.73
CA SER A 63 -42.47 15.52 -108.75
C SER A 63 -42.92 15.25 -107.31
N LEU A 64 -44.21 14.99 -107.09
CA LEU A 64 -44.75 14.64 -105.77
C LEU A 64 -44.30 13.24 -105.34
N LYS A 65 -44.34 12.25 -106.24
CA LYS A 65 -43.81 10.90 -105.98
C LYS A 65 -42.32 10.97 -105.61
N GLN A 66 -41.53 11.72 -106.37
CA GLN A 66 -40.11 11.92 -106.07
C GLN A 66 -39.90 12.59 -104.70
N ARG A 67 -40.71 13.59 -104.32
CA ARG A 67 -40.64 14.21 -102.98
C ARG A 67 -41.04 13.25 -101.87
N TRP A 68 -42.05 12.41 -102.07
CA TRP A 68 -42.46 11.39 -101.10
C TRP A 68 -41.35 10.36 -100.88
N GLU A 69 -40.75 9.85 -101.96
CA GLU A 69 -39.61 8.93 -101.90
C GLU A 69 -38.41 9.57 -101.18
N GLN A 70 -38.12 10.85 -101.44
CA GLN A 70 -37.06 11.59 -100.73
C GLN A 70 -37.36 11.77 -99.23
N LEU A 71 -38.61 12.02 -98.85
CA LEU A 71 -39.00 12.16 -97.45
C LEU A 71 -38.89 10.81 -96.72
N GLU A 72 -39.31 9.73 -97.37
CA GLU A 72 -39.20 8.38 -96.81
C GLU A 72 -37.74 7.94 -96.63
N GLN A 73 -36.87 8.25 -97.62
CA GLN A 73 -35.42 8.04 -97.49
C GLN A 73 -34.85 8.82 -96.31
N LYS A 74 -35.19 10.10 -96.17
CA LYS A 74 -34.73 10.92 -95.04
C LYS A 74 -35.25 10.40 -93.70
N GLU A 75 -36.48 9.93 -93.63
CA GLU A 75 -37.03 9.33 -92.41
C GLU A 75 -36.27 8.06 -92.03
N GLN A 76 -35.98 7.19 -93.00
CA GLN A 76 -35.19 5.98 -92.78
C GLN A 76 -33.75 6.30 -92.35
N GLU A 77 -33.11 7.30 -92.97
CA GLU A 77 -31.79 7.79 -92.57
C GLU A 77 -31.79 8.34 -91.14
N LEU A 78 -32.82 9.12 -90.78
CA LEU A 78 -32.99 9.65 -89.43
C LEU A 78 -33.19 8.52 -88.42
N LYS A 79 -34.08 7.56 -88.67
CA LYS A 79 -34.26 6.38 -87.81
C LYS A 79 -32.95 5.61 -87.63
N GLY A 80 -32.23 5.38 -88.73
CA GLY A 80 -30.90 4.75 -88.70
C GLY A 80 -29.86 5.57 -87.93
N SER A 81 -29.93 6.91 -87.97
CA SER A 81 -29.09 7.80 -87.17
C SER A 81 -29.44 7.74 -85.69
N PHE A 82 -30.73 7.73 -85.31
CA PHE A 82 -31.17 7.61 -83.92
C PHE A 82 -30.66 6.33 -83.28
N VAL A 83 -30.80 5.17 -83.96
CA VAL A 83 -30.28 3.90 -83.45
C VAL A 83 -28.75 3.95 -83.28
N ARG A 84 -28.02 4.64 -84.18
CA ARG A 84 -26.57 4.83 -84.04
C ARG A 84 -26.22 5.75 -82.86
N PHE A 85 -26.98 6.83 -82.65
CA PHE A 85 -26.81 7.74 -81.51
C PHE A 85 -27.14 7.07 -80.18
N GLU A 86 -28.21 6.30 -80.10
CA GLU A 86 -28.57 5.52 -78.90
C GLU A 86 -27.46 4.53 -78.56
N LYS A 87 -26.94 3.79 -79.55
CA LYS A 87 -25.79 2.89 -79.34
C LYS A 87 -24.56 3.65 -78.86
N PHE A 88 -24.26 4.80 -79.45
CA PHE A 88 -23.13 5.64 -79.02
C PHE A 88 -23.30 6.14 -77.57
N LEU A 89 -24.50 6.56 -77.18
CA LEU A 89 -24.79 6.99 -75.81
C LEU A 89 -24.63 5.83 -74.83
N GLN A 90 -25.17 4.65 -75.14
CA GLN A 90 -25.00 3.44 -74.34
C GLN A 90 -23.52 3.07 -74.19
N ASP A 91 -22.74 3.11 -75.28
CA ASP A 91 -21.30 2.84 -75.24
C ASP A 91 -20.53 3.88 -74.43
N ALA A 92 -20.89 5.16 -74.54
CA ALA A 92 -20.28 6.24 -73.77
C ALA A 92 -20.61 6.13 -72.27
N GLU A 93 -21.86 5.82 -71.92
CA GLU A 93 -22.28 5.52 -70.56
C GLU A 93 -21.56 4.30 -70.01
N ALA A 94 -21.47 3.21 -70.78
CA ALA A 94 -20.73 2.01 -70.37
C ALA A 94 -19.24 2.30 -70.12
N ARG A 95 -18.59 3.11 -70.97
CA ARG A 95 -17.21 3.57 -70.77
C ARG A 95 -17.07 4.42 -69.51
N ARG A 96 -18.00 5.36 -69.29
CA ARG A 96 -18.03 6.20 -68.08
C ARG A 96 -18.21 5.34 -66.83
N SER A 97 -19.15 4.40 -66.83
CA SER A 97 -19.38 3.48 -65.70
C SER A 97 -18.15 2.61 -65.42
N ARG A 98 -17.45 2.10 -66.45
CA ARG A 98 -16.20 1.35 -66.27
C ARG A 98 -15.09 2.22 -65.67
N ALA A 99 -14.92 3.44 -66.17
CA ALA A 99 -13.92 4.38 -65.63
C ALA A 99 -14.22 4.74 -64.17
N LEU A 100 -15.48 5.00 -63.82
CA LEU A 100 -15.90 5.28 -62.45
C LEU A 100 -15.68 4.07 -61.52
N ARG A 101 -15.96 2.85 -61.97
CA ARG A 101 -15.69 1.63 -61.20
C ARG A 101 -14.20 1.45 -60.93
N ARG A 102 -13.35 1.59 -61.95
CA ARG A 102 -11.89 1.53 -61.79
C ARG A 102 -11.37 2.59 -60.83
N ALA A 103 -11.83 3.84 -60.98
CA ALA A 103 -11.46 4.91 -60.06
C ALA A 103 -11.92 4.64 -58.61
N ALA A 104 -13.10 4.04 -58.43
CA ALA A 104 -13.58 3.64 -57.12
C ALA A 104 -12.74 2.50 -56.52
N GLU A 105 -12.42 1.46 -57.30
CA GLU A 105 -11.55 0.36 -56.90
C GLU A 105 -10.15 0.85 -56.52
N GLU A 106 -9.55 1.72 -57.33
CA GLU A 106 -8.25 2.34 -57.06
C GLU A 106 -8.26 3.17 -55.78
N ARG A 107 -9.32 3.96 -55.52
CA ARG A 107 -9.48 4.71 -54.26
C ARG A 107 -9.57 3.78 -53.05
N GLN A 108 -10.30 2.67 -53.17
CA GLN A 108 -10.40 1.68 -52.10
C GLN A 108 -9.04 0.99 -51.84
N LEU A 109 -8.32 0.64 -52.90
CA LEU A 109 -6.97 0.06 -52.80
C LEU A 109 -5.98 1.05 -52.20
N ALA A 110 -6.02 2.32 -52.60
CA ALA A 110 -5.20 3.38 -52.02
C ALA A 110 -5.50 3.55 -50.52
N GLY A 111 -6.77 3.64 -50.13
CA GLY A 111 -7.17 3.75 -48.73
C GLY A 111 -6.72 2.56 -47.87
N ARG A 112 -6.77 1.32 -48.38
CA ARG A 112 -6.23 0.14 -47.68
C ARG A 112 -4.73 0.24 -47.46
N ARG A 113 -3.98 0.60 -48.51
CA ARG A 113 -2.52 0.77 -48.44
C ARG A 113 -2.11 1.91 -47.52
N GLU A 114 -2.85 3.02 -47.51
CA GLU A 114 -2.62 4.14 -46.59
C GLU A 114 -2.88 3.72 -45.14
N ALA A 115 -3.98 3.01 -44.87
CA ALA A 115 -4.26 2.48 -43.54
C ALA A 115 -3.18 1.50 -43.05
N GLU A 116 -2.71 0.61 -43.93
CA GLU A 116 -1.58 -0.29 -43.64
C GLU A 116 -0.28 0.49 -43.39
N ALA A 117 0.03 1.49 -44.22
CA ALA A 117 1.20 2.33 -44.02
C ALA A 117 1.17 3.09 -42.69
N LEU A 118 0.01 3.60 -42.28
CA LEU A 118 -0.16 4.25 -40.97
C LEU A 118 0.03 3.26 -39.81
N ARG A 119 -0.53 2.05 -39.91
CA ARG A 119 -0.33 0.99 -38.90
C ARG A 119 1.14 0.62 -38.76
N LEU A 120 1.83 0.41 -39.89
CA LEU A 120 3.25 0.07 -39.89
C LEU A 120 4.11 1.21 -39.34
N ARG A 121 3.78 2.47 -39.64
CA ARG A 121 4.47 3.64 -39.07
C ARG A 121 4.32 3.69 -37.55
N ALA A 122 3.11 3.48 -37.03
CA ALA A 122 2.88 3.44 -35.59
C ALA A 122 3.70 2.33 -34.91
N GLN A 123 3.72 1.12 -35.49
CA GLN A 123 4.54 0.01 -34.98
C GLN A 123 6.05 0.33 -35.00
N LEU A 124 6.53 0.98 -36.06
CA LEU A 124 7.92 1.40 -36.15
C LEU A 124 8.27 2.43 -35.05
N GLU A 125 7.38 3.38 -34.77
CA GLU A 125 7.58 4.35 -33.69
C GLU A 125 7.62 3.67 -32.31
N GLU A 126 6.75 2.70 -32.05
CA GLU A 126 6.76 1.91 -30.81
C GLU A 126 8.08 1.17 -30.64
N LEU A 127 8.52 0.43 -31.66
CA LEU A 127 9.79 -0.29 -31.65
C LEU A 127 10.99 0.66 -31.49
N GLN A 128 10.95 1.84 -32.09
CA GLN A 128 11.99 2.86 -31.90
C GLN A 128 12.04 3.38 -30.45
N ARG A 129 10.88 3.58 -29.81
CA ARG A 129 10.81 3.97 -28.40
C ARG A 129 11.35 2.87 -27.49
N GLU A 130 11.01 1.61 -27.74
CA GLU A 130 11.54 0.46 -27.00
C GLU A 130 13.05 0.33 -27.17
N ARG A 131 13.55 0.44 -28.40
CA ARG A 131 14.99 0.46 -28.68
C ARG A 131 15.69 1.58 -27.92
N ALA A 132 15.15 2.80 -27.95
CA ALA A 132 15.71 3.93 -27.22
C ALA A 132 15.73 3.69 -25.70
N ARG A 133 14.66 3.07 -25.15
CA ARG A 133 14.61 2.67 -23.74
C ARG A 133 15.69 1.64 -23.41
N LEU A 134 15.83 0.59 -24.21
CA LEU A 134 16.84 -0.44 -24.02
C LEU A 134 18.26 0.11 -24.14
N GLN A 135 18.51 0.99 -25.12
CA GLN A 135 19.80 1.67 -25.27
C GLN A 135 20.17 2.51 -24.03
N ARG A 136 19.20 3.24 -23.45
CA ARG A 136 19.42 3.98 -22.20
C ARG A 136 19.75 3.06 -21.02
N LEU A 137 19.09 1.90 -20.94
CA LEU A 137 19.38 0.90 -19.91
C LEU A 137 20.78 0.31 -20.09
N LEU A 138 21.16 -0.05 -21.32
CA LEU A 138 22.49 -0.53 -21.64
C LEU A 138 23.56 0.50 -21.27
N TRP A 139 23.40 1.76 -21.67
CA TRP A 139 24.37 2.82 -21.36
C TRP A 139 24.55 3.03 -19.84
N ARG A 140 23.49 2.83 -19.05
CA ARG A 140 23.56 2.90 -17.57
C ARG A 140 24.28 1.70 -16.95
N LEU A 141 24.10 0.51 -17.52
CA LEU A 141 24.64 -0.74 -16.97
C LEU A 141 26.03 -1.09 -17.51
N GLU A 142 26.43 -0.53 -18.64
CA GLU A 142 27.71 -0.77 -19.31
C GLU A 142 28.93 -0.50 -18.41
N PRO A 143 29.00 0.60 -17.63
CA PRO A 143 30.09 0.79 -16.68
C PRO A 143 30.15 -0.31 -15.62
N CYS A 144 29.01 -0.76 -15.09
CA CYS A 144 28.95 -1.83 -14.11
C CYS A 144 29.41 -3.16 -14.70
N ALA A 145 28.98 -3.49 -15.91
CA ALA A 145 29.43 -4.69 -16.62
C ALA A 145 30.94 -4.66 -16.87
N ARG A 146 31.50 -3.49 -17.25
CA ARG A 146 32.95 -3.32 -17.42
C ARG A 146 33.71 -3.52 -16.11
N LEU A 147 33.22 -2.98 -15.00
CA LEU A 147 33.82 -3.18 -13.68
C LEU A 147 33.79 -4.65 -13.27
N LEU A 148 32.66 -5.34 -13.47
CA LEU A 148 32.54 -6.77 -13.16
C LEU A 148 33.48 -7.61 -14.02
N GLY A 149 33.66 -7.27 -15.30
CA GLY A 149 34.67 -7.89 -16.16
C GLY A 149 36.10 -7.69 -15.65
N GLN A 150 36.46 -6.48 -15.23
CA GLN A 150 37.78 -6.21 -14.63
C GLN A 150 38.00 -6.98 -13.33
N VAL A 151 36.96 -7.15 -12.52
CA VAL A 151 37.03 -7.93 -11.28
C VAL A 151 37.23 -9.42 -11.58
N LEU A 152 36.59 -9.98 -12.61
CA LEU A 152 36.85 -11.35 -13.06
C LEU A 152 38.29 -11.54 -13.54
N GLU A 153 38.85 -10.57 -14.26
CA GLU A 153 40.27 -10.62 -14.67
C GLU A 153 41.23 -10.68 -13.47
N GLN A 154 40.86 -10.05 -12.35
CA GLN A 154 41.65 -10.06 -11.11
C GLN A 154 41.41 -11.32 -10.25
N LEU A 155 40.26 -11.97 -10.41
CA LEU A 155 39.84 -13.13 -9.62
C LEU A 155 39.62 -14.33 -10.55
N PRO A 156 40.69 -15.06 -10.93
CA PRO A 156 40.60 -16.19 -11.86
C PRO A 156 39.84 -17.40 -11.29
N GLU A 157 39.45 -17.36 -10.02
CA GLU A 157 38.62 -18.36 -9.36
C GLU A 157 37.18 -18.39 -9.89
N PHE A 158 36.70 -17.29 -10.49
CA PHE A 158 35.37 -17.17 -11.07
C PHE A 158 35.47 -17.05 -12.59
N GLN A 159 34.67 -17.85 -13.31
CA GLN A 159 34.69 -17.86 -14.78
C GLN A 159 33.63 -16.92 -15.34
N GLU A 160 32.50 -16.77 -14.64
CA GLU A 160 31.39 -15.93 -15.09
C GLU A 160 30.93 -14.94 -14.02
N VAL A 161 30.40 -13.79 -14.48
CA VAL A 161 29.85 -12.74 -13.60
C VAL A 161 28.73 -13.27 -12.70
N PRO A 162 27.80 -14.14 -13.15
CA PRO A 162 26.76 -14.70 -12.29
C PRO A 162 27.32 -15.50 -11.12
N GLU A 163 28.46 -16.18 -11.27
CA GLU A 163 29.10 -16.93 -10.18
C GLU A 163 29.61 -15.99 -9.09
N LEU A 164 30.22 -14.87 -9.50
CA LEU A 164 30.66 -13.82 -8.58
C LEU A 164 29.48 -13.19 -7.83
N VAL A 165 28.38 -12.91 -8.54
CA VAL A 165 27.14 -12.37 -7.93
C VAL A 165 26.54 -13.38 -6.96
N ALA A 166 26.40 -14.64 -7.35
CA ALA A 166 25.89 -15.69 -6.47
C ALA A 166 26.77 -15.88 -5.22
N ARG A 167 28.09 -15.80 -5.37
CA ARG A 167 29.02 -15.83 -4.24
C ARG A 167 28.82 -14.63 -3.32
N PHE A 168 28.69 -13.43 -3.88
CA PHE A 168 28.42 -12.22 -3.12
C PHE A 168 27.09 -12.35 -2.34
N ASP A 169 26.02 -12.76 -3.01
CA ASP A 169 24.71 -12.96 -2.39
C ASP A 169 24.80 -13.95 -1.24
N CYS A 170 25.43 -15.12 -1.45
CA CYS A 170 25.70 -16.09 -0.40
C CYS A 170 26.52 -15.50 0.77
N LEU A 171 27.51 -14.66 0.50
CA LEU A 171 28.29 -13.98 1.54
C LEU A 171 27.45 -12.96 2.30
N THR A 172 26.56 -12.23 1.63
CA THR A 172 25.65 -11.30 2.29
C THR A 172 24.63 -12.02 3.17
N ASP A 173 24.08 -13.14 2.70
CA ASP A 173 23.15 -13.99 3.45
C ASP A 173 23.82 -14.61 4.67
N THR A 174 25.01 -15.16 4.50
CA THR A 174 25.80 -15.71 5.62
C THR A 174 26.19 -14.62 6.60
N GLN A 175 26.57 -13.42 6.16
CA GLN A 175 26.83 -12.29 7.05
C GLN A 175 25.58 -11.89 7.84
N ALA A 176 24.41 -11.84 7.20
CA ALA A 176 23.14 -11.54 7.87
C ALA A 176 22.80 -12.59 8.93
N ALA A 177 22.95 -13.87 8.59
CA ALA A 177 22.74 -14.99 9.52
C ALA A 177 23.71 -14.93 10.70
N LEU A 178 25.00 -14.68 10.44
CA LEU A 178 26.01 -14.55 11.50
C LEU A 178 25.68 -13.39 12.45
N ARG A 179 25.31 -12.22 11.92
CA ARG A 179 24.88 -11.07 12.74
C ARG A 179 23.66 -11.39 13.60
N LEU A 180 22.71 -12.17 13.09
CA LEU A 180 21.57 -12.61 13.89
C LEU A 180 22.01 -13.52 15.03
N THR A 181 22.85 -14.51 14.75
CA THR A 181 23.38 -15.43 15.79
C THR A 181 24.24 -14.70 16.83
N GLU A 182 25.01 -13.69 16.42
CA GLU A 182 25.80 -12.86 17.32
C GLU A 182 24.89 -12.08 18.29
N ARG A 183 23.83 -11.46 17.77
CA ARG A 183 22.83 -10.76 18.60
C ARG A 183 22.16 -11.70 19.60
N GLN A 184 21.81 -12.91 19.17
CA GLN A 184 21.23 -13.92 20.06
C GLN A 184 22.21 -14.32 21.17
N ARG A 185 23.47 -14.60 20.83
CA ARG A 185 24.51 -14.93 21.81
C ARG A 185 24.79 -13.78 22.77
N LEU A 186 24.78 -12.53 22.30
CA LEU A 186 24.95 -11.36 23.16
C LEU A 186 23.77 -11.24 24.15
N ALA A 187 22.54 -11.44 23.69
CA ALA A 187 21.37 -11.45 24.56
C ALA A 187 21.46 -12.57 25.63
N GLU A 188 21.85 -13.79 25.24
CA GLU A 188 22.07 -14.89 26.17
C GLU A 188 23.15 -14.58 27.22
N LEU A 189 24.26 -13.95 26.80
CA LEU A 189 25.32 -13.51 27.70
C LEU A 189 24.86 -12.41 28.67
N GLU A 190 24.06 -11.46 28.18
CA GLU A 190 23.48 -10.41 29.02
C GLU A 190 22.50 -10.98 30.05
N GLU A 191 21.65 -11.93 29.65
CA GLU A 191 20.78 -12.65 30.57
C GLU A 191 21.58 -13.44 31.60
N ALA A 192 22.61 -14.19 31.19
CA ALA A 192 23.46 -14.94 32.11
C ALA A 192 24.17 -14.01 33.10
N ARG A 193 24.70 -12.86 32.63
CA ARG A 193 25.29 -11.82 33.49
C ARG A 193 24.26 -11.24 34.46
N ALA A 194 23.03 -10.97 34.02
CA ALA A 194 21.97 -10.48 34.89
C ALA A 194 21.61 -11.52 35.96
N ARG A 195 21.52 -12.81 35.61
CA ARG A 195 21.29 -13.92 36.56
C ARG A 195 22.41 -14.00 37.59
N LEU A 196 23.67 -13.92 37.17
CA LEU A 196 24.82 -13.93 38.07
C LEU A 196 24.83 -12.73 39.02
N ARG A 197 24.50 -11.53 38.53
CA ARG A 197 24.37 -10.33 39.38
C ARG A 197 23.30 -10.53 40.46
N ARG A 198 22.10 -10.98 40.06
CA ARG A 198 21.01 -11.28 41.00
C ARG A 198 21.44 -12.27 42.07
N LEU A 199 22.09 -13.38 41.68
CA LEU A 199 22.60 -14.36 42.65
C LEU A 199 23.61 -13.73 43.61
N ARG A 200 24.56 -12.94 43.10
CA ARG A 200 25.55 -12.25 43.92
C ARG A 200 24.89 -11.31 44.92
N ASP A 201 23.93 -10.52 44.48
CA ASP A 201 23.19 -9.57 45.32
C ASP A 201 22.42 -10.32 46.41
N THR A 202 21.72 -11.40 46.06
CA THR A 202 21.01 -12.23 47.05
C THR A 202 21.93 -12.87 48.08
N TRP A 203 23.13 -13.31 47.67
CA TRP A 203 24.12 -13.85 48.60
C TRP A 203 24.71 -12.77 49.52
N GLN A 204 24.92 -11.56 49.01
CA GLN A 204 25.36 -10.42 49.81
C GLN A 204 24.30 -10.04 50.84
N ASP A 205 23.03 -9.98 50.45
CA ASP A 205 21.91 -9.72 51.36
C ASP A 205 21.81 -10.78 52.45
N GLU A 206 21.95 -12.06 52.11
CA GLU A 206 21.90 -13.14 53.07
C GLU A 206 23.09 -13.08 54.04
N LEU A 207 24.30 -12.80 53.54
CA LEU A 207 25.48 -12.61 54.38
C LEU A 207 25.29 -11.46 55.38
N LEU A 208 24.71 -10.34 54.91
CA LEU A 208 24.37 -9.21 55.78
C LEU A 208 23.34 -9.60 56.84
N ARG A 209 22.28 -10.35 56.47
CA ARG A 209 21.29 -10.86 57.44
C ARG A 209 21.92 -11.76 58.49
N GLN A 210 22.78 -12.69 58.08
CA GLN A 210 23.47 -13.58 59.02
C GLN A 210 24.44 -12.80 59.92
N GLY A 211 25.15 -11.81 59.37
CA GLY A 211 26.01 -10.90 60.14
C GLY A 211 25.23 -10.11 61.19
N GLN A 212 24.07 -9.56 60.83
CA GLN A 212 23.16 -8.87 61.76
C GLN A 212 22.65 -9.83 62.85
N ARG A 213 22.24 -11.05 62.48
CA ARG A 213 21.77 -12.05 63.45
C ARG A 213 22.88 -12.46 64.42
N ARG A 214 24.12 -12.60 63.94
CA ARG A 214 25.29 -12.86 64.78
C ARG A 214 25.52 -11.71 65.76
N ALA A 215 25.45 -10.46 65.31
CA ALA A 215 25.62 -9.29 66.18
C ALA A 215 24.55 -9.27 67.29
N GLN A 216 23.28 -9.52 66.94
CA GLN A 216 22.17 -9.60 67.91
C GLN A 216 22.39 -10.71 68.95
N LEU A 217 22.86 -11.88 68.52
CA LEU A 217 23.15 -12.99 69.44
C LEU A 217 24.33 -12.68 70.37
N LEU A 218 25.36 -12.00 69.87
CA LEU A 218 26.50 -11.56 70.69
C LEU A 218 26.05 -10.55 71.74
N GLU A 219 25.23 -9.56 71.37
CA GLU A 219 24.67 -8.57 72.30
C GLU A 219 23.83 -9.25 73.41
N GLN A 220 22.99 -10.22 73.05
CA GLN A 220 22.22 -10.99 74.03
C GLN A 220 23.11 -11.81 74.99
N LEU A 221 24.19 -12.39 74.45
CA LEU A 221 25.14 -13.17 75.23
C LEU A 221 25.97 -12.29 76.17
N GLU A 222 26.41 -11.12 75.72
CA GLU A 222 27.07 -10.12 76.55
C GLU A 222 26.14 -9.63 77.67
N ALA A 223 24.90 -9.27 77.35
CA ALA A 223 23.90 -8.89 78.34
C ALA A 223 23.63 -10.01 79.37
N ALA A 224 23.61 -11.28 78.95
CA ALA A 224 23.48 -12.42 79.87
C ALA A 224 24.72 -12.61 80.75
N ARG A 225 25.92 -12.40 80.20
CA ARG A 225 27.19 -12.43 80.95
C ARG A 225 27.27 -11.32 81.98
N GLU A 226 26.89 -10.10 81.63
CA GLU A 226 26.82 -8.98 82.57
C GLU A 226 25.86 -9.27 83.71
N ARG A 227 24.67 -9.84 83.42
CA ARG A 227 23.71 -10.24 84.45
C ARG A 227 24.25 -11.33 85.37
N THR A 228 24.92 -12.33 84.82
CA THR A 228 25.51 -13.42 85.62
C THR A 228 26.62 -12.90 86.53
N LEU A 229 27.56 -12.12 86.00
CA LEU A 229 28.60 -11.46 86.79
C LEU A 229 28.03 -10.58 87.92
N HIS A 230 26.95 -9.84 87.63
CA HIS A 230 26.26 -9.03 88.64
C HIS A 230 25.71 -9.87 89.79
N TRP A 231 25.06 -11.00 89.47
CA TRP A 231 24.51 -11.90 90.48
C TRP A 231 25.57 -12.70 91.22
N GLU A 232 26.67 -13.09 90.56
CA GLU A 232 27.83 -13.72 91.19
C GLU A 232 28.46 -12.77 92.23
N SER A 233 28.69 -11.50 91.84
CA SER A 233 29.19 -10.47 92.75
C SER A 233 28.30 -10.29 93.97
N LYS A 234 26.97 -10.21 93.77
CA LYS A 234 25.99 -10.17 94.86
C LYS A 234 26.04 -11.42 95.74
N CYS A 235 26.19 -12.61 95.16
CA CYS A 235 26.28 -13.86 95.92
C CYS A 235 27.52 -13.89 96.80
N ILE A 236 28.68 -13.47 96.26
CA ILE A 236 29.94 -13.33 97.01
C ILE A 236 29.76 -12.33 98.17
N GLN A 237 29.12 -11.19 97.93
CA GLN A 237 28.84 -10.20 98.99
C GLN A 237 27.99 -10.80 100.12
N ILE A 238 26.94 -11.54 99.77
CA ILE A 238 26.07 -12.24 100.73
C ILE A 238 26.87 -13.29 101.51
N GLN A 239 27.70 -14.09 100.82
CA GLN A 239 28.53 -15.11 101.46
C GLN A 239 29.55 -14.51 102.42
N ASN A 240 30.26 -13.44 102.01
CA ASN A 240 31.22 -12.73 102.86
C ASN A 240 30.53 -12.14 104.10
N THR A 241 29.39 -11.48 103.90
CA THR A 241 28.59 -10.93 105.01
C THR A 241 28.12 -12.06 105.93
N GLY A 242 27.68 -13.20 105.39
CA GLY A 242 27.32 -14.39 106.15
C GLY A 242 28.49 -14.91 106.98
N ALA A 243 29.67 -15.07 106.36
CA ALA A 243 30.89 -15.53 107.03
C ALA A 243 31.33 -14.58 108.15
N GLU A 244 31.29 -13.26 107.93
CA GLU A 244 31.57 -12.26 108.96
C GLU A 244 30.60 -12.38 110.14
N LYS A 245 29.30 -12.51 109.87
CA LYS A 245 28.28 -12.69 110.93
C LYS A 245 28.47 -14.00 111.68
N THR A 246 28.79 -15.10 110.99
CA THR A 246 29.09 -16.40 111.62
C THR A 246 30.36 -16.34 112.47
N LEU A 247 31.40 -15.65 112.02
CA LEU A 247 32.64 -15.46 112.78
C LEU A 247 32.40 -14.61 114.03
N LEU A 248 31.66 -13.50 113.90
CA LEU A 248 31.26 -12.66 115.04
C LEU A 248 30.47 -13.47 116.06
N LEU A 249 29.47 -14.23 115.61
CA LEU A 249 28.71 -15.13 116.48
C LEU A 249 29.63 -16.14 117.19
N GLY A 250 30.56 -16.78 116.47
CA GLY A 250 31.53 -17.70 117.04
C GLY A 250 32.42 -17.05 118.11
N ARG A 251 32.93 -15.83 117.84
CA ARG A 251 33.73 -15.06 118.81
C ARG A 251 32.93 -14.70 120.05
N THR A 252 31.69 -14.22 119.90
CA THR A 252 30.80 -13.89 121.02
C THR A 252 30.51 -15.14 121.85
N ARG A 253 30.25 -16.29 121.22
CA ARG A 253 30.03 -17.56 121.91
C ARG A 253 31.25 -18.01 122.70
N MET A 254 32.46 -17.90 122.14
CA MET A 254 33.70 -18.23 122.85
C MET A 254 33.99 -17.27 124.01
N ALA A 255 33.77 -15.97 123.83
CA ALA A 255 33.92 -15.00 124.91
C ALA A 255 32.95 -15.28 126.06
N ALA A 256 31.68 -15.57 125.75
CA ALA A 256 30.68 -15.99 126.72
C ALA A 256 31.12 -17.24 127.50
N LEU A 257 31.56 -18.29 126.79
CA LEU A 257 32.05 -19.52 127.39
C LEU A 257 33.27 -19.29 128.29
N ASN A 258 34.24 -18.48 127.84
CA ASN A 258 35.45 -18.17 128.60
C ASN A 258 35.11 -17.43 129.90
N LEU A 259 34.21 -16.43 129.83
CA LEU A 259 33.73 -15.71 131.02
C LEU A 259 33.01 -16.67 131.98
N PHE A 260 32.15 -17.54 131.45
CA PHE A 260 31.45 -18.55 132.25
C PHE A 260 32.42 -19.51 132.96
N GLN A 261 33.43 -20.01 132.25
CA GLN A 261 34.45 -20.87 132.84
C GLN A 261 35.25 -20.16 133.94
N LEU A 262 35.57 -18.87 133.77
CA LEU A 262 36.23 -18.07 134.79
C LEU A 262 35.36 -17.94 136.05
N VAL A 263 34.05 -17.69 135.89
CA VAL A 263 33.09 -17.67 137.00
C VAL A 263 33.04 -19.02 137.71
N CYS A 264 32.95 -20.14 136.98
CA CYS A 264 32.98 -21.48 137.55
C CYS A 264 34.27 -21.74 138.35
N GLN A 265 35.43 -21.31 137.84
CA GLN A 265 36.71 -21.42 138.54
C GLN A 265 36.73 -20.63 139.85
N HIS A 266 36.23 -19.38 139.85
CA HIS A 266 36.13 -18.57 141.08
C HIS A 266 35.19 -19.19 142.12
N GLN A 267 34.07 -19.78 141.68
CA GLN A 267 33.13 -20.47 142.56
C GLN A 267 33.58 -21.89 142.96
N ARG A 268 34.69 -22.40 142.40
CA ARG A 268 35.17 -23.78 142.55
C ARG A 268 34.13 -24.84 142.18
N ARG A 269 33.27 -24.55 141.19
CA ARG A 269 32.24 -25.46 140.68
C ARG A 269 32.62 -25.99 139.30
N PRO A 270 32.35 -27.27 138.99
CA PRO A 270 32.55 -27.76 137.64
C PRO A 270 31.57 -27.08 136.67
N PRO A 271 31.97 -26.77 135.44
CA PRO A 271 31.07 -26.20 134.43
C PRO A 271 29.96 -27.21 134.11
N ALA A 272 28.71 -26.85 134.37
CA ALA A 272 27.54 -27.75 134.28
C ALA A 272 26.67 -27.54 133.03
N LEU A 273 26.89 -26.45 132.27
CA LEU A 273 26.14 -26.12 131.07
C LEU A 273 26.80 -26.69 129.81
N ASP A 274 26.00 -27.01 128.79
CA ASP A 274 26.52 -27.44 127.48
C ASP A 274 27.31 -26.29 126.83
N ILE A 275 28.38 -26.66 126.12
CA ILE A 275 29.28 -25.75 125.41
C ILE A 275 28.52 -24.92 124.38
N LYS A 276 27.42 -25.46 123.81
CA LYS A 276 26.58 -24.77 122.82
C LYS A 276 25.51 -23.85 123.40
N ASP A 277 25.20 -23.95 124.70
CA ASP A 277 24.19 -23.11 125.36
C ASP A 277 24.77 -21.77 125.81
N THR A 278 24.98 -20.88 124.85
CA THR A 278 25.62 -19.58 125.11
C THR A 278 24.73 -18.58 125.85
N GLU A 279 23.41 -18.72 125.74
CA GLU A 279 22.46 -17.89 126.48
C GLU A 279 22.47 -18.25 127.97
N GLY A 280 22.42 -19.54 128.30
CA GLY A 280 22.55 -20.02 129.68
C GLY A 280 23.90 -19.64 130.32
N GLN A 281 24.99 -19.73 129.55
CA GLN A 281 26.33 -19.33 130.02
C GLN A 281 26.40 -17.84 130.39
N LEU A 282 25.88 -16.96 129.52
CA LEU A 282 25.84 -15.51 129.80
C LEU A 282 24.96 -15.17 131.00
N GLU A 283 23.83 -15.87 131.17
CA GLU A 283 22.94 -15.63 132.31
C GLU A 283 23.64 -15.98 133.64
N GLN A 284 24.41 -17.07 133.71
CA GLN A 284 25.20 -17.39 134.92
C GLN A 284 26.32 -16.37 135.18
N VAL A 285 26.99 -15.88 134.13
CA VAL A 285 27.99 -14.80 134.26
C VAL A 285 27.34 -13.53 134.81
N LYS A 286 26.17 -13.16 134.28
CA LYS A 286 25.38 -12.01 134.74
C LYS A 286 24.99 -12.14 136.20
N LEU A 287 24.42 -13.29 136.62
CA LEU A 287 24.05 -13.54 138.02
C LEU A 287 25.26 -13.40 138.94
N PHE A 288 26.40 -13.98 138.58
CA PHE A 288 27.62 -13.84 139.38
C PHE A 288 28.13 -12.39 139.49
N ILE A 289 28.11 -11.61 138.41
CA ILE A 289 28.50 -10.19 138.46
C ILE A 289 27.53 -9.41 139.36
N LEU A 290 26.23 -9.68 139.30
CA LEU A 290 25.22 -9.07 140.19
C LEU A 290 25.45 -9.46 141.66
N ASP A 291 25.76 -10.73 141.93
CA ASP A 291 26.08 -11.21 143.27
C ASP A 291 27.37 -10.57 143.81
N LEU A 292 28.42 -10.43 142.99
CA LEU A 292 29.65 -9.73 143.38
C LEU A 292 29.41 -8.24 143.63
N SER A 293 28.60 -7.58 142.79
CA SER A 293 28.32 -6.15 142.95
C SER A 293 27.40 -5.87 144.14
N THR A 294 26.47 -6.76 144.48
CA THR A 294 25.70 -6.68 145.74
C THR A 294 26.59 -6.94 146.96
N MET A 295 27.53 -7.89 146.90
CA MET A 295 28.54 -8.10 147.94
C MET A 295 29.46 -6.89 148.14
N LEU A 296 29.95 -6.28 147.06
CA LEU A 296 30.79 -5.07 147.12
C LEU A 296 30.01 -3.83 147.59
N ALA A 297 28.75 -3.68 147.20
CA ALA A 297 27.86 -2.64 147.73
C ALA A 297 27.61 -2.84 149.23
N GLY A 298 27.49 -4.08 149.69
CA GLY A 298 27.43 -4.43 151.11
C GLY A 298 28.73 -4.12 151.87
N LEU A 299 29.91 -4.29 151.23
CA LEU A 299 31.20 -3.92 151.81
C LEU A 299 31.41 -2.40 151.90
N HIS A 300 30.95 -1.63 150.92
CA HIS A 300 30.94 -0.15 151.01
C HIS A 300 29.97 0.38 152.08
N GLN A 301 28.94 -0.38 152.45
CA GLN A 301 28.10 -0.09 153.61
C GLN A 301 28.73 -0.54 154.94
N ALA A 302 29.85 -1.27 154.90
CA ALA A 302 30.53 -1.87 156.04
C ALA A 302 31.94 -1.29 156.29
N GLU A 303 32.30 -0.13 155.73
CA GLU A 303 33.38 0.71 156.28
C GLU A 303 32.85 1.47 157.50
N PRO A 304 33.32 1.15 158.73
CA PRO A 304 33.07 1.97 159.90
C PRO A 304 34.21 2.98 160.04
N THR A 305 33.88 4.27 160.00
CA THR A 305 34.65 5.23 160.81
C THR A 305 34.41 4.89 162.28
N SER A 306 35.32 4.10 162.85
CA SER A 306 35.42 3.83 164.28
C SER A 306 35.94 5.06 165.04
N PRO A 307 35.58 5.22 166.33
CA PRO A 307 35.94 6.36 167.16
C PRO A 307 37.35 6.23 167.75
N ALA A 308 37.99 7.37 168.05
CA ALA A 308 39.03 7.48 169.07
C ALA A 308 39.10 8.93 169.60
N SER A 309 38.92 9.07 170.92
CA SER A 309 39.38 10.16 171.80
C SER A 309 38.92 11.60 171.55
#